data_AF-A0A929AT71-F1
#
_entry.id   AF-A0A929AT71-F1
#
_cell.length_a   1.000
_cell.length_b   1.000
_cell.length_c   1.000
_cell.angle_alpha   90.00
_cell.angle_beta   90.00
_cell.angle_gamma   90.00
#
_symmetry.space_group_name_H-M   'P 1'
#
loop_
_entity.id
_entity.type
_entity.pdbx_description
1 polymer ?
#
loop_
_entity_poly.entity_id
_entity_poly.type
_entity_poly.pdbx_seq_one_letter_code
_entity_poly.pdbx_strand_id
1 'polypeptide(L)'
;MLPATDIRQKAIALIGQLPQDKLIAVVQLLEFLAEPPQQSTISVQEAQLLEVIENHLPEDEQVRLDMLRDNCEWGELSEAEHQELIGYEDLLEQQRVERLEALIELAKIRNINLMRLNEQVQSKSQPSHAI
;
A
#
# COMPACT_ATOMS: atom_id res chain seq x y z
N MET A 1 -4.24 35.59 7.36
CA MET A 1 -5.39 34.73 7.01
C MET A 1 -6.34 35.53 6.14
N LEU A 2 -6.41 35.14 4.86
CA LEU A 2 -7.31 35.49 3.74
C LEU A 2 -6.64 34.80 2.53
N PRO A 3 -7.33 34.21 1.51
CA PRO A 3 -8.76 34.25 1.21
C PRO A 3 -9.27 33.02 0.39
N ALA A 4 -9.96 32.04 0.97
CA ALA A 4 -10.68 31.04 0.15
C ALA A 4 -11.76 31.70 -0.75
N THR A 5 -12.23 32.89 -0.35
CA THR A 5 -13.23 33.70 -1.04
C THR A 5 -12.71 34.33 -2.33
N ASP A 6 -11.44 34.77 -2.41
CA ASP A 6 -10.90 35.43 -3.61
C ASP A 6 -10.67 34.44 -4.75
N ILE A 7 -10.25 33.21 -4.45
CA ILE A 7 -10.03 32.18 -5.47
C ILE A 7 -11.37 31.80 -6.12
N ARG A 8 -12.43 31.66 -5.32
CA ARG A 8 -13.78 31.37 -5.82
C ARG A 8 -14.31 32.50 -6.69
N GLN A 9 -14.17 33.75 -6.26
CA GLN A 9 -14.60 34.91 -7.05
C GLN A 9 -13.81 35.02 -8.36
N LYS A 10 -12.50 34.76 -8.33
CA LYS A 10 -11.64 34.77 -9.51
C LYS A 10 -12.02 33.66 -10.49
N ALA A 11 -12.33 32.46 -10.00
CA ALA A 11 -12.79 31.35 -10.84
C ALA A 11 -14.12 31.69 -11.53
N ILE A 12 -15.10 32.25 -10.80
CA ILE A 12 -16.39 32.67 -11.36
C ILE A 12 -16.18 33.74 -12.44
N ALA A 13 -15.31 34.73 -12.21
CA ALA A 13 -15.01 35.77 -13.18
C ALA A 13 -14.36 35.21 -14.47
N LEU A 14 -13.45 34.25 -14.33
CA LEU A 14 -12.80 33.60 -15.48
C LEU A 14 -13.79 32.74 -16.28
N ILE A 15 -14.71 32.05 -15.60
CA ILE A 15 -15.78 31.27 -16.25
C ILE A 15 -16.71 32.19 -17.05
N GLY A 16 -17.03 33.38 -16.50
CA GLY A 16 -17.86 34.37 -17.18
C GLY A 16 -17.23 35.01 -18.44
N GLN A 17 -15.92 34.88 -18.64
CA GLN A 17 -15.20 35.41 -19.81
C GLN A 17 -14.97 34.37 -20.91
N LEU A 18 -15.36 33.11 -20.69
CA LEU A 18 -15.13 32.04 -21.65
C LEU A 18 -16.21 32.00 -22.74
N PRO A 19 -15.83 31.67 -24.00
CA PRO A 19 -16.78 31.43 -25.06
C PRO A 19 -17.55 30.11 -24.84
N GLN A 20 -18.76 30.03 -25.40
CA GLN A 20 -19.76 28.99 -25.11
C GLN A 20 -19.30 27.56 -25.47
N ASP A 21 -18.45 27.43 -26.48
CA ASP A 21 -17.81 26.18 -26.91
C ASP A 21 -16.86 25.60 -25.85
N LYS A 22 -16.24 26.45 -25.03
CA LYS A 22 -15.30 26.03 -23.97
C LYS A 22 -15.97 25.83 -22.62
N LEU A 23 -17.16 26.40 -22.42
CA LEU A 23 -17.94 26.27 -21.18
C LEU A 23 -18.29 24.80 -20.87
N ILE A 24 -18.58 24.00 -21.90
CA ILE A 24 -18.90 22.57 -21.75
C ILE A 24 -17.74 21.80 -21.10
N ALA A 25 -16.52 22.01 -21.59
CA ALA A 25 -15.33 21.34 -21.05
C ALA A 25 -15.03 21.76 -19.60
N VAL A 26 -15.31 23.03 -19.26
CA VAL A 26 -15.11 23.53 -17.90
C VAL A 26 -16.15 22.97 -16.93
N VAL A 27 -17.41 22.84 -17.35
CA VAL A 27 -18.45 22.21 -16.54
C VAL A 27 -18.08 20.76 -16.24
N GLN A 28 -17.67 19.98 -17.24
CA GLN A 28 -17.22 18.59 -17.04
C GLN A 28 -16.03 18.48 -16.08
N LEU A 29 -15.07 19.40 -16.17
CA LEU A 29 -13.94 19.45 -15.24
C LEU A 29 -14.38 19.80 -13.82
N LEU A 30 -15.29 20.76 -13.64
CA LEU A 30 -15.80 21.14 -12.33
C LEU A 30 -16.65 20.04 -11.71
N GLU A 31 -17.44 19.32 -12.49
CA GLU A 31 -18.19 18.14 -12.05
C GLU A 31 -17.25 17.04 -11.55
N PHE A 32 -16.18 16.74 -12.31
CA PHE A 32 -15.14 15.80 -11.88
C PHE A 32 -14.42 16.24 -10.60
N LEU A 33 -14.11 17.53 -10.47
CA LEU A 33 -13.44 18.07 -9.28
C LEU A 33 -14.39 18.22 -8.07
N ALA A 34 -15.70 18.28 -8.31
CA ALA A 34 -16.74 18.37 -7.29
C ALA A 34 -17.22 17.01 -6.82
N GLU A 35 -16.88 15.92 -7.52
CA GLU A 35 -17.05 14.57 -6.98
C GLU A 35 -16.31 14.50 -5.64
N PRO A 36 -17.01 14.15 -4.55
CA PRO A 36 -16.33 13.96 -3.28
C PRO A 36 -15.25 12.90 -3.48
N PRO A 37 -14.05 13.07 -2.91
CA PRO A 37 -13.09 11.98 -2.89
C PRO A 37 -13.84 10.77 -2.30
N GLN A 38 -13.72 9.62 -2.95
CA GLN A 38 -14.31 8.36 -2.49
C GLN A 38 -13.60 7.89 -1.19
N GLN A 39 -13.63 8.72 -0.16
CA GLN A 39 -13.03 8.54 1.15
C GLN A 39 -14.15 8.11 2.09
N SER A 40 -14.31 6.80 2.29
CA SER A 40 -14.78 6.28 3.59
C SER A 40 -14.79 4.76 3.67
N THR A 41 -14.99 4.03 2.58
CA THR A 41 -14.94 2.55 2.58
C THR A 41 -13.64 2.02 2.01
N ILE A 42 -13.18 2.64 0.92
CA ILE A 42 -11.92 2.30 0.24
C ILE A 42 -10.72 2.47 1.20
N SER A 43 -10.70 3.50 2.05
CA SER A 43 -9.55 3.71 2.95
C SER A 43 -9.42 2.66 4.05
N VAL A 44 -10.53 2.08 4.52
CA VAL A 44 -10.50 1.03 5.55
C VAL A 44 -10.00 -0.28 4.94
N GLN A 45 -10.49 -0.63 3.74
CA GLN A 45 -10.00 -1.80 3.01
C GLN A 45 -8.52 -1.63 2.63
N GLU A 46 -8.10 -0.45 2.17
CA GLU A 46 -6.69 -0.17 1.90
C GLU A 46 -5.82 -0.32 3.15
N ALA A 47 -6.29 0.16 4.31
CA ALA A 47 -5.55 0.04 5.57
C ALA A 47 -5.38 -1.42 5.99
N GLN A 48 -6.44 -2.23 5.87
CA GLN A 48 -6.38 -3.68 6.16
C GLN A 48 -5.43 -4.40 5.21
N LEU A 49 -5.47 -4.07 3.91
CA LEU A 49 -4.55 -4.65 2.93
C LEU A 49 -3.11 -4.27 3.22
N LEU A 50 -2.85 -3.02 3.61
CA LEU A 50 -1.51 -2.58 4.02
C LEU A 50 -1.00 -3.33 5.26
N GLU A 51 -1.86 -3.55 6.25
CA GLU A 51 -1.50 -4.34 7.45
C GLU A 51 -1.08 -5.77 7.09
N VAL A 52 -1.81 -6.44 6.18
CA VAL A 52 -1.41 -7.76 5.66
C VAL A 52 -0.09 -7.70 4.90
N ILE A 53 0.14 -6.65 4.11
CA ILE A 53 1.36 -6.50 3.30
C ILE A 53 2.60 -6.24 4.15
N GLU A 54 2.42 -5.50 5.25
CA GLU A 54 3.45 -5.14 6.24
C GLU A 54 3.60 -6.21 7.34
N ASN A 55 2.79 -7.27 7.31
CA ASN A 55 2.91 -8.37 8.26
C ASN A 55 4.20 -9.15 7.99
N HIS A 56 5.04 -9.21 9.01
CA HIS A 56 6.33 -9.90 8.99
C HIS A 56 6.42 -10.79 10.22
N LEU A 57 7.28 -11.81 10.15
CA LEU A 57 7.63 -12.58 11.34
C LEU A 57 8.16 -11.64 12.43
N PRO A 58 7.72 -11.83 13.68
CA PRO A 58 8.34 -11.20 14.83
C PRO A 58 9.85 -11.45 14.86
N GLU A 59 10.62 -10.50 15.39
CA GLU A 59 12.09 -10.56 15.38
C GLU A 59 12.64 -11.80 16.11
N ASP A 60 12.00 -12.20 17.21
CA ASP A 60 12.35 -13.40 17.97
C ASP A 60 12.09 -14.69 17.18
N GLU A 61 10.97 -14.75 16.46
CA GLU A 61 10.68 -15.88 15.56
C GLU A 61 11.62 -15.91 14.36
N GLN A 62 11.97 -14.75 13.80
CA GLN A 62 12.94 -14.63 12.71
C GLN A 62 14.33 -15.13 13.15
N VAL A 63 14.79 -14.75 14.34
CA VAL A 63 16.06 -15.22 14.92
C VAL A 63 16.03 -16.75 15.13
N ARG A 64 14.92 -17.29 15.63
CA ARG A 64 14.76 -18.74 15.80
C ARG A 64 14.85 -19.47 14.47
N LEU A 65 14.14 -18.97 13.45
CA LEU A 65 14.15 -19.52 12.10
C LEU A 65 15.56 -19.50 11.50
N ASP A 66 16.28 -18.39 11.62
CA ASP A 66 17.64 -18.26 11.09
C ASP A 66 18.59 -19.25 11.78
N MET A 67 18.48 -19.41 13.10
CA MET A 67 19.25 -20.43 13.84
C MET A 67 18.93 -21.86 13.38
N LEU A 68 17.65 -22.17 13.13
CA LEU A 68 17.23 -23.48 12.64
C LEU A 68 17.78 -23.76 11.23
N ARG A 69 17.77 -22.76 10.35
CA ARG A 69 18.34 -22.87 9.00
C ARG A 69 19.84 -23.11 9.05
N ASP A 70 20.56 -22.34 9.86
CA ASP A 70 22.00 -22.52 10.04
C ASP A 70 22.30 -23.94 10.53
N ASN A 71 21.66 -24.39 11.60
CA ASN A 71 21.87 -25.73 12.15
C ASN A 71 21.47 -26.85 11.17
N CYS A 72 20.50 -26.60 10.29
CA CYS A 72 20.12 -27.54 9.23
C CYS A 72 21.26 -27.76 8.24
N GLU A 73 21.97 -26.70 7.85
CA GLU A 73 23.11 -26.78 6.93
C GLU A 73 24.25 -27.63 7.49
N TRP A 74 24.44 -27.60 8.81
CA TRP A 74 25.42 -28.41 9.52
C TRP A 74 24.93 -29.83 9.84
N GLY A 75 23.66 -30.14 9.58
CA GLY A 75 23.04 -31.43 9.91
C GLY A 75 22.91 -31.68 11.41
N GLU A 76 22.83 -30.61 12.21
CA GLU A 76 22.81 -30.67 13.67
C GLU A 76 21.40 -30.59 14.27
N LEU A 77 20.37 -30.50 13.44
CA LEU A 77 18.98 -30.44 13.90
C LEU A 77 18.53 -31.78 14.47
N SER A 78 17.88 -31.71 15.63
CA SER A 78 17.04 -32.80 16.11
C SER A 78 15.77 -32.94 15.26
N GLU A 79 15.11 -34.10 15.34
CA GLU A 79 13.83 -34.32 14.65
C GLU A 79 12.77 -33.26 15.03
N ALA A 80 12.74 -32.85 16.29
CA ALA A 80 11.82 -31.82 16.77
C ALA A 80 12.09 -30.45 16.11
N GLU A 81 13.36 -30.08 15.98
CA GLU A 81 13.77 -28.82 15.36
C GLU A 81 13.59 -28.86 13.83
N HIS A 82 13.73 -30.03 13.20
CA HIS A 82 13.35 -30.22 11.80
C HIS A 82 11.85 -29.99 11.57
N GLN A 83 10.99 -30.51 12.43
CA GLN A 83 9.54 -30.27 12.36
C GLN A 83 9.21 -28.79 12.60
N GLU A 84 9.92 -28.14 13.53
CA GLU A 84 9.79 -26.70 13.77
C GLU A 84 10.16 -25.88 12.53
N LEU A 85 11.27 -26.21 11.87
CA LEU A 85 11.70 -25.55 10.64
C LEU A 85 10.68 -25.71 9.51
N ILE A 86 10.11 -26.91 9.34
CA ILE A 86 9.03 -27.15 8.36
C ILE A 86 7.83 -26.24 8.66
N GLY A 87 7.41 -26.16 9.92
CA GLY A 87 6.31 -25.29 10.33
C GLY A 87 6.54 -23.81 10.02
N TYR A 88 7.78 -23.31 10.21
CA TYR A 88 8.13 -21.95 9.83
C TYR A 88 8.11 -21.71 8.32
N GLU A 89 8.59 -22.67 7.50
CA GLU A 89 8.54 -22.54 6.04
C GLU A 89 7.08 -22.55 5.53
N ASP A 90 6.23 -23.40 6.09
CA ASP A 90 4.79 -23.44 5.76
C ASP A 90 4.10 -22.10 6.09
N LEU A 91 4.39 -21.55 7.28
CA LEU A 91 3.88 -20.23 7.69
C LEU A 91 4.35 -19.13 6.74
N LEU A 92 5.63 -19.12 6.38
CA LEU A 92 6.21 -18.15 5.45
C LEU A 92 5.60 -18.26 4.06
N GLU A 93 5.36 -19.47 3.56
CA GLU A 93 4.69 -19.68 2.28
C GLU A 93 3.28 -19.11 2.30
N GLN A 94 2.50 -19.39 3.35
CA GLN A 94 1.17 -18.84 3.51
C GLN A 94 1.20 -17.30 3.56
N GLN A 95 2.07 -16.70 4.37
CA GLN A 95 2.22 -15.24 4.44
C GLN A 95 2.60 -14.62 3.09
N ARG A 96 3.47 -15.29 2.31
CA ARG A 96 3.83 -14.81 0.95
C ARG A 96 2.64 -14.80 0.00
N VAL A 97 1.78 -15.82 0.07
CA VAL A 97 0.54 -15.88 -0.72
C VAL A 97 -0.40 -14.75 -0.31
N GLU A 98 -0.71 -14.64 0.99
CA GLU A 98 -1.61 -13.61 1.53
C GLU A 98 -1.12 -12.20 1.17
N ARG A 99 0.20 -11.95 1.32
CA ARG A 99 0.82 -10.69 0.94
C ARG A 99 0.68 -10.40 -0.56
N LEU A 100 0.87 -11.38 -1.42
CA LEU A 100 0.74 -11.21 -2.87
C LEU A 100 -0.72 -10.89 -3.25
N GLU A 101 -1.69 -11.61 -2.67
CA GLU A 101 -3.12 -11.34 -2.87
C GLU A 101 -3.48 -9.92 -2.42
N ALA A 102 -3.01 -9.51 -1.23
CA ALA A 102 -3.25 -8.18 -0.71
C ALA A 102 -2.64 -7.08 -1.60
N LEU A 103 -1.43 -7.29 -2.12
CA LEU A 103 -0.81 -6.38 -3.10
C LEU A 103 -1.62 -6.28 -4.39
N ILE A 104 -2.15 -7.40 -4.90
CA ILE A 104 -2.96 -7.41 -6.12
C ILE A 104 -4.26 -6.61 -5.90
N GLU A 105 -4.95 -6.83 -4.78
CA GLU A 105 -6.17 -6.08 -4.46
C GLU A 105 -5.89 -4.59 -4.25
N LEU A 106 -4.82 -4.25 -3.53
CA LEU A 106 -4.43 -2.85 -3.33
C LEU A 106 -4.04 -2.16 -4.65
N ALA A 107 -3.39 -2.88 -5.57
CA ALA A 107 -3.06 -2.37 -6.90
C ALA A 107 -4.31 -2.08 -7.74
N LYS A 108 -5.34 -2.93 -7.65
CA LYS A 108 -6.64 -2.69 -8.28
C LYS A 108 -7.33 -1.46 -7.71
N ILE A 109 -7.36 -1.33 -6.39
CA ILE A 109 -7.97 -0.18 -5.69
C ILE A 109 -7.29 1.13 -6.10
N ARG A 110 -5.96 1.16 -6.11
CA ARG A 110 -5.19 2.35 -6.46
C ARG A 110 -5.04 2.58 -7.97
N ASN A 111 -5.51 1.63 -8.79
CA ASN A 111 -5.34 1.63 -10.25
C ASN A 111 -3.88 1.86 -10.68
N ILE A 112 -2.95 1.16 -10.04
CA ILE A 112 -1.52 1.22 -10.34
C ILE A 112 -0.95 -0.16 -10.65
N ASN A 113 0.18 -0.19 -11.33
CA ASN A 113 0.87 -1.45 -11.61
C ASN A 113 1.41 -2.09 -10.32
N LEU A 114 1.24 -3.42 -10.20
CA LEU A 114 1.67 -4.21 -9.05
C LEU A 114 3.15 -4.02 -8.70
N MET A 115 4.03 -3.97 -9.71
CA MET A 115 5.47 -3.82 -9.51
C MET A 115 5.79 -2.46 -8.87
N ARG A 116 5.17 -1.39 -9.39
CA ARG A 116 5.31 -0.04 -8.80
C ARG A 116 4.75 0.05 -7.39
N LEU A 117 3.62 -0.60 -7.11
CA LEU A 117 3.07 -0.65 -5.76
C LEU A 117 4.02 -1.37 -4.80
N ASN A 118 4.56 -2.52 -5.20
CA ASN A 118 5.49 -3.28 -4.36
C ASN A 118 6.76 -2.48 -4.04
N GLU A 119 7.32 -1.76 -5.02
CA GLU A 119 8.44 -0.83 -4.81
C GLU A 119 8.09 0.29 -3.80
N GLN A 120 6.90 0.88 -3.91
CA GLN A 120 6.44 1.93 -2.99
C GLN A 120 6.30 1.44 -1.55
N VAL A 121 5.81 0.20 -1.35
CA VAL A 121 5.65 -0.37 -0.01
C VAL A 121 7.00 -0.77 0.57
N GLN A 122 7.86 -1.44 -0.21
CA GLN A 122 9.22 -1.80 0.23
C GLN A 122 10.06 -0.57 0.62
N SER A 123 9.92 0.53 -0.11
CA SER A 123 10.63 1.79 0.19
C SER A 123 10.16 2.47 1.48
N LYS A 124 8.92 2.19 1.94
CA LYS A 124 8.38 2.72 3.19
C LYS A 124 8.70 1.84 4.40
N SER A 125 8.87 0.54 4.19
CA SER A 125 9.22 -0.42 5.25
C SER A 125 10.69 -0.36 5.67
N GLN A 126 11.57 0.26 4.87
CA GLN A 126 12.93 0.57 5.33
C GLN A 126 12.87 1.79 6.27
N PRO A 127 13.21 1.65 7.57
CA PRO A 127 13.42 2.81 8.41
C PRO A 127 14.54 3.62 7.76
N SER A 128 14.30 4.91 7.59
CA SER A 128 15.31 5.89 7.19
C SER A 128 16.52 5.78 8.13
N HIS A 129 17.50 4.94 7.79
CA HIS A 129 18.86 5.03 8.30
C HIS A 129 19.47 6.29 7.66
N ALA A 130 19.03 7.44 8.12
CA ALA A 130 19.77 8.68 7.96
C ALA A 130 21.03 8.54 8.84
N ILE A 131 22.15 8.31 8.15
CA ILE A 131 23.53 8.40 8.68
C ILE A 131 23.84 9.88 8.96
#